data_AF-A0A9W9QLL3-F1
#
_entry.id   AF-A0A9W9QLL3-F1
#
_cell.length_a   1.000
_cell.length_b   1.000
_cell.length_c   1.000
_cell.angle_alpha   90.00
_cell.angle_beta   90.00
_cell.angle_gamma   90.00
#
_symmetry.space_group_name_H-M   'P 1'
#
loop_
_entity.id
_entity.type
_entity.pdbx_description
1 polymer ?
#
loop_
_entity_poly.entity_id
_entity_poly.type
_entity_poly.pdbx_seq_one_letter_code
_entity_poly.pdbx_strand_id
1 'polypeptide(L)'
;MRLIILRINGILMVIGIPKENLSVNALDILLGKYRIMGASSGTPQQMREPIEFSHEHGIKAHMTTFDDLGDIQKIIDLMEDGKTAGRFGIAF
;
A
#
# COMPACT_ATOMS: atom_id res chain seq x y z
N MET A 1 -15.12 12.93 1.19
CA MET A 1 -14.20 12.78 0.03
C MET A 1 -15.03 12.59 -1.24
N ARG A 2 -14.76 13.31 -2.34
CA ARG A 2 -15.44 13.11 -3.64
C ARG A 2 -14.53 12.28 -4.57
N LEU A 3 -14.92 11.04 -4.88
CA LEU A 3 -14.15 10.09 -5.70
C LEU A 3 -14.54 10.19 -7.19
N ILE A 4 -14.38 11.37 -7.80
CA ILE A 4 -14.82 11.63 -9.19
C ILE A 4 -13.98 10.87 -10.24
N ILE A 5 -12.85 10.29 -9.83
CA ILE A 5 -11.93 9.57 -10.72
C ILE A 5 -12.39 8.13 -11.01
N LEU A 6 -13.22 7.53 -10.14
CA LEU A 6 -13.69 6.17 -10.34
C LEU A 6 -14.78 6.13 -11.41
N ARG A 7 -14.67 5.18 -12.34
CA ARG A 7 -15.80 4.81 -13.21
C ARG A 7 -16.97 4.35 -12.35
N ILE A 8 -18.20 4.49 -12.87
CA ILE A 8 -19.40 3.99 -12.21
C ILE A 8 -19.19 2.52 -11.81
N ASN A 9 -19.53 2.19 -10.57
CA ASN A 9 -19.37 0.87 -9.96
C ASN A 9 -17.90 0.38 -9.84
N GLY A 10 -16.93 1.29 -10.01
CA GLY A 10 -15.51 1.04 -9.75
C GLY A 10 -15.23 0.77 -8.27
N ILE A 11 -14.06 0.20 -7.98
CA ILE A 11 -13.67 -0.20 -6.62
C ILE A 11 -12.63 0.78 -6.08
N LEU A 12 -12.93 1.37 -4.91
CA LEU A 12 -11.91 1.94 -4.03
C LEU A 12 -11.36 0.81 -3.15
N MET A 13 -10.12 0.40 -3.37
CA MET A 13 -9.42 -0.57 -2.54
C MET A 13 -8.67 0.14 -1.41
N VAL A 14 -9.06 -0.13 -0.16
CA VAL A 14 -8.44 0.44 1.04
C VAL A 14 -7.40 -0.56 1.56
N ILE A 15 -6.12 -0.24 1.35
CA ILE A 15 -4.96 -1.00 1.87
C ILE A 15 -4.20 -0.23 2.95
N GLY A 16 -4.29 1.11 2.92
CA GLY A 16 -3.64 1.98 3.91
C GLY A 16 -4.43 2.05 5.22
N ILE A 17 -3.72 2.29 6.32
CA ILE A 17 -4.29 2.51 7.66
C ILE A 17 -4.15 4.00 7.98
N PRO A 18 -5.19 4.82 7.73
CA PRO A 18 -5.13 6.24 8.02
C PRO A 18 -5.18 6.50 9.53
N LYS A 19 -4.57 7.60 9.98
CA LYS A 19 -4.65 8.05 11.39
C LYS A 19 -6.08 8.44 11.79
N GLU A 20 -6.87 8.92 10.81
CA GLU A 20 -8.24 9.37 10.99
C GLU A 20 -9.23 8.52 10.19
N ASN A 21 -10.49 8.50 10.63
CA ASN A 21 -11.55 7.74 9.96
C ASN A 21 -11.81 8.22 8.53
N LEU A 22 -11.94 7.27 7.60
CA LEU A 22 -12.36 7.55 6.23
C LEU A 22 -13.86 7.83 6.17
N SER A 23 -14.23 9.06 5.81
CA SER A 23 -15.65 9.44 5.63
C SER A 23 -16.10 9.34 4.18
N VAL A 24 -17.23 8.67 3.95
CA VAL A 24 -17.81 8.41 2.63
C VAL A 24 -19.26 8.85 2.55
N ASN A 25 -19.73 9.21 1.34
CA ASN A 25 -21.11 9.60 1.13
C ASN A 25 -21.98 8.35 0.89
N ALA A 26 -22.93 8.08 1.77
CA ALA A 26 -23.78 6.90 1.68
C ALA A 26 -24.67 6.88 0.43
N LEU A 27 -25.15 8.03 -0.05
CA LEU A 27 -25.96 8.12 -1.26
C LEU A 27 -25.14 7.73 -2.50
N ASP A 28 -23.86 8.11 -2.56
CA ASP A 28 -22.98 7.72 -3.66
C ASP A 28 -22.77 6.19 -3.70
N ILE A 29 -22.69 5.53 -2.54
CA ILE A 29 -22.63 4.06 -2.44
C ILE A 29 -23.95 3.43 -2.86
N LEU A 30 -25.07 3.93 -2.34
CA LEU A 30 -26.42 3.42 -2.64
C LEU A 30 -26.73 3.48 -4.14
N LEU A 31 -26.35 4.59 -4.80
CA LEU A 31 -26.52 4.77 -6.24
C LEU A 31 -25.49 3.99 -7.08
N GLY A 32 -24.62 3.20 -6.46
CA GLY A 32 -23.63 2.38 -7.15
C GLY A 32 -22.55 3.19 -7.87
N LYS A 33 -22.28 4.44 -7.44
CA LYS A 33 -21.24 5.25 -8.07
C LYS A 33 -19.86 4.62 -7.90
N TYR A 34 -19.61 4.01 -6.73
CA TYR A 34 -18.43 3.20 -6.47
C TYR A 34 -18.69 2.20 -5.33
N ARG A 35 -17.82 1.20 -5.23
CA ARG A 35 -17.77 0.21 -4.15
C ARG A 35 -16.50 0.44 -3.32
N ILE A 36 -16.54 0.02 -2.06
CA ILE A 36 -15.39 0.07 -1.17
C ILE A 36 -15.05 -1.37 -0.78
N MET A 37 -13.79 -1.75 -0.93
CA MET A 37 -13.26 -3.03 -0.49
C MET A 37 -12.00 -2.79 0.34
N GLY A 38 -11.74 -3.67 1.28
CA GLY A 38 -10.50 -3.68 2.06
C GLY A 38 -9.77 -5.00 1.84
N ALA A 39 -8.45 -4.93 1.82
CA ALA A 39 -7.59 -6.10 1.90
C ALA A 39 -6.38 -5.75 2.77
N SER A 40 -5.84 -6.77 3.42
CA SER A 40 -4.58 -6.71 4.15
C SER A 40 -3.59 -7.68 3.51
N SER A 41 -2.49 -7.98 4.19
CA SER A 41 -1.55 -9.03 3.80
C SER A 41 -2.27 -10.33 3.46
N GLY A 42 -1.84 -10.99 2.39
CA GLY A 42 -2.33 -12.31 1.98
C GLY A 42 -1.76 -13.44 2.85
N THR A 43 -2.19 -14.66 2.57
CA THR A 43 -1.65 -15.87 3.20
C THR A 43 -0.35 -16.32 2.53
N PRO A 44 0.50 -17.10 3.22
CA PRO A 44 1.72 -17.64 2.61
C PRO A 44 1.48 -18.41 1.31
N GLN A 45 0.35 -19.11 1.20
CA GLN A 45 -0.04 -19.87 0.01
C GLN A 45 -0.31 -18.95 -1.20
N GLN A 46 -0.73 -17.72 -0.96
CA GLN A 46 -0.99 -16.72 -2.00
C GLN A 46 0.28 -15.98 -2.46
N MET A 47 1.43 -16.20 -1.82
CA MET A 47 2.66 -15.46 -2.16
C MET A 47 3.34 -15.94 -3.43
N ARG A 48 3.15 -17.20 -3.83
CA ARG A 48 3.87 -17.78 -4.98
C ARG A 48 3.62 -16.99 -6.26
N GLU A 49 2.35 -16.83 -6.62
CA GLU A 49 1.93 -16.17 -7.86
C GLU A 49 2.49 -14.74 -8.02
N PRO A 50 2.36 -13.82 -7.04
CA PRO A 50 2.91 -12.47 -7.18
C PRO A 50 4.45 -12.44 -7.20
N ILE A 51 5.13 -13.37 -6.52
CA ILE A 51 6.61 -13.47 -6.58
C ILE A 51 7.04 -13.89 -7.99
N GLU A 52 6.43 -14.93 -8.54
CA GLU A 52 6.73 -15.45 -9.88
C GLU A 52 6.42 -14.40 -10.96
N PHE A 53 5.25 -13.75 -10.88
CA PHE A 53 4.88 -12.66 -11.79
C PHE A 53 5.87 -11.49 -11.72
N SER A 54 6.28 -11.10 -10.50
CA SER A 54 7.24 -10.01 -10.33
C SER A 54 8.61 -10.37 -10.92
N HIS A 55 9.04 -11.63 -10.77
CA HIS A 55 10.28 -12.13 -11.35
C HIS A 55 10.23 -12.12 -12.88
N GLU A 56 9.18 -12.68 -13.47
CA GLU A 56 8.99 -12.78 -14.93
C GLU A 56 8.99 -11.40 -15.61
N HIS A 57 8.37 -10.42 -14.98
CA HIS A 57 8.23 -9.07 -15.53
C HIS A 57 9.27 -8.06 -15.01
N GLY A 58 10.26 -8.51 -14.23
CA GLY A 58 11.30 -7.64 -13.70
C GLY A 58 10.80 -6.54 -12.77
N ILE A 59 9.69 -6.76 -12.07
CA ILE A 59 9.12 -5.82 -11.10
C ILE A 59 9.97 -5.86 -9.83
N LYS A 60 10.61 -4.73 -9.51
CA LYS A 60 11.49 -4.59 -8.36
C LYS A 60 11.04 -3.41 -7.49
N ALA A 61 11.18 -3.55 -6.18
CA ALA A 61 11.01 -2.42 -5.28
C ALA A 61 12.11 -1.39 -5.51
N HIS A 62 11.75 -0.11 -5.52
CA HIS A 62 12.73 0.97 -5.35
C HIS A 62 13.20 0.95 -3.89
N MET A 63 14.45 0.54 -3.67
CA MET A 63 14.96 0.22 -2.34
C MET A 63 16.19 1.07 -2.02
N THR A 64 16.23 1.60 -0.79
CA THR A 64 17.44 2.12 -0.16
C THR A 64 17.86 1.13 0.92
N THR A 65 19.12 0.68 0.87
CA THR A 65 19.65 -0.36 1.77
C THR A 65 20.55 0.25 2.83
N PHE A 66 20.48 -0.29 4.05
CA PHE A 66 21.35 -0.01 5.18
C PHE A 66 22.13 -1.29 5.52
N ASP A 67 23.38 -1.16 5.92
CA ASP A 67 24.30 -2.31 6.11
C ASP A 67 24.41 -2.77 7.57
N ASP A 68 23.75 -2.07 8.50
CA ASP A 68 23.79 -2.38 9.93
C ASP A 68 22.37 -2.34 10.52
N LEU A 69 22.05 -3.34 11.35
CA LEU A 69 20.82 -3.36 12.14
C LEU A 69 20.75 -2.17 13.12
N GLY A 70 21.89 -1.63 13.55
CA GLY A 70 21.99 -0.43 14.37
C GLY A 70 21.36 0.83 13.75
N ASP A 71 21.19 0.86 12.42
CA ASP A 71 20.55 2.00 11.72
C ASP A 71 19.03 2.05 11.89
N ILE A 72 18.40 1.08 12.58
CA ILE A 72 16.94 0.99 12.67
C ILE A 72 16.25 2.26 13.17
N GLN A 73 16.85 2.97 14.15
CA GLN A 73 16.25 4.20 14.67
C GLN A 73 16.25 5.31 13.60
N LYS A 74 17.37 5.48 12.90
CA LYS A 74 17.50 6.42 11.78
C LYS A 74 16.49 6.11 10.67
N ILE A 75 16.26 4.83 10.37
CA ILE A 75 15.28 4.38 9.39
C ILE A 75 13.86 4.79 9.81
N ILE A 76 13.51 4.63 11.09
CA ILE A 76 12.21 5.06 11.64
C ILE A 76 12.04 6.57 11.52
N ASP A 77 13.03 7.36 11.94
CA ASP A 77 12.98 8.82 11.88
C ASP A 77 12.77 9.30 10.43
N LEU A 78 13.44 8.68 9.46
CA LEU A 78 13.26 8.97 8.03
C LEU A 78 11.84 8.64 7.53
N MET A 79 11.23 7.56 8.04
CA MET A 79 9.84 7.18 7.72
C MET A 79 8.83 8.18 8.29
N GLU A 80 9.02 8.62 9.53
CA GLU A 80 8.12 9.58 10.19
C GLU A 80 8.19 10.97 9.56
N ASP A 81 9.38 11.40 9.13
CA ASP A 81 9.60 12.67 8.40
C ASP A 81 8.97 12.69 7.00
N GLY A 82 8.45 11.55 6.51
CA GLY A 82 7.88 11.43 5.17
C GLY A 82 8.92 11.57 4.05
N LYS A 83 10.21 11.48 4.37
CA LYS A 83 11.34 11.63 3.42
C LYS A 83 11.68 10.33 2.69
N THR A 84 10.75 9.40 2.60
CA THR A 84 11.00 8.07 2.05
C THR A 84 10.65 7.99 0.58
N ALA A 85 11.65 7.64 -0.23
CA ALA A 85 11.44 7.23 -1.61
C ALA A 85 11.47 5.70 -1.66
N GLY A 86 10.31 5.06 -1.84
CA GLY A 86 10.21 3.61 -1.96
C GLY A 86 10.28 2.88 -0.62
N ARG A 87 11.18 1.89 -0.52
CA ARG A 87 11.31 0.99 0.65
C ARG A 87 12.71 1.04 1.24
N PHE A 88 12.80 0.79 2.55
CA PHE A 88 14.05 0.60 3.25
C PHE A 88 14.27 -0.88 3.54
N GLY A 89 15.49 -1.35 3.34
CA GLY A 89 15.93 -2.71 3.69
C GLY A 89 17.21 -2.66 4.49
N ILE A 90 17.37 -3.58 5.44
CA ILE A 90 18.63 -3.77 6.17
C ILE A 90 19.25 -5.07 5.65
N ALA A 91 20.48 -4.99 5.13
CA ALA A 91 21.27 -6.15 4.76
C ALA A 91 22.14 -6.55 5.96
N PHE A 92 22.08 -7.82 6.36
CA PHE A 92 22.81 -8.39 7.49
C PHE A 92 23.41 -9.75 7.10
#